data_AF-A0A5D3G4J4-F1
#
_entry.id   AF-A0A5D3G4J4-F1
#
_cell.length_a   1.000
_cell.length_b   1.000
_cell.length_c   1.000
_cell.angle_alpha   90.00
_cell.angle_beta   90.00
_cell.angle_gamma   90.00
#
_symmetry.space_group_name_H-M   'P 1'
#
loop_
_entity.id
_entity.type
_entity.pdbx_description
1 polymer ?
#
loop_
_entity_poly.entity_id
_entity_poly.type
_entity_poly.pdbx_seq_one_letter_code
_entity_poly.pdbx_strand_id
1 'polypeptide(L)'
;MKRGDVGLLFVGGVGLFMAGVVWRPVFGDYSKLKDGLECMSYLATTVAAIVAIYTLRAWKDQFRHAERFATLRAVKDAITDLHLYRGHLLTVIRFYKSIRANGGKADQGLLEDEGVKRKQFQAALSAYRKAWSSAVAFFTPEEERDFPGTPDTYMQLFLSRPLQIKKAHLQFSAIDESAEFDAVVEHYNLEAVELFRETIESIEAMIRRKI
;
A
#
# COMPACT_ATOMS: atom_id res chain seq x y z
N MET A 1 -27.95 -2.08 -12.43
CA MET A 1 -27.82 -3.52 -12.11
C MET A 1 -26.39 -3.95 -12.33
N LYS A 2 -25.76 -4.58 -11.32
CA LYS A 2 -24.45 -5.20 -11.48
C LYS A 2 -24.61 -6.47 -12.32
N ARG A 3 -23.54 -6.92 -13.01
CA ARG A 3 -23.59 -8.16 -13.82
C ARG A 3 -24.02 -9.38 -12.98
N GLY A 4 -23.72 -9.40 -11.68
CA GLY A 4 -24.18 -10.42 -10.74
C GLY A 4 -25.69 -10.45 -10.54
N ASP A 5 -26.35 -9.29 -10.53
CA ASP A 5 -27.81 -9.18 -10.36
C ASP A 5 -28.53 -9.79 -11.57
N VAL A 6 -28.01 -9.56 -12.78
CA VAL A 6 -28.53 -10.14 -14.03
C VAL A 6 -28.42 -11.67 -14.00
N GLY A 7 -27.28 -12.20 -13.55
CA GLY A 7 -27.05 -13.64 -13.45
C GLY A 7 -27.98 -14.31 -12.44
N LEU A 8 -28.17 -13.72 -11.26
CA LEU A 8 -29.11 -14.22 -10.24
C LEU A 8 -30.56 -14.21 -10.73
N LEU A 9 -31.00 -13.13 -11.40
CA LEU A 9 -32.34 -13.06 -11.97
C LEU A 9 -32.55 -14.09 -13.10
N PHE A 10 -31.53 -14.31 -13.93
CA PHE A 10 -31.58 -15.33 -14.97
C PHE A 10 -31.67 -16.75 -14.40
N VAL A 11 -30.80 -17.08 -13.43
CA VAL A 11 -30.82 -18.40 -12.76
C VAL A 11 -32.13 -18.61 -12.01
N GLY A 12 -32.64 -17.59 -11.31
CA GLY A 12 -33.94 -17.65 -10.66
C GLY A 12 -35.10 -17.82 -11.64
N GLY A 13 -35.07 -17.11 -12.77
CA GLY A 13 -36.08 -17.22 -13.82
C GLY A 13 -36.09 -18.60 -14.51
N VAL A 14 -34.91 -19.12 -14.85
CA VAL A 14 -34.78 -20.48 -15.42
C VAL A 14 -35.19 -21.54 -14.39
N GLY A 15 -34.82 -21.37 -13.12
CA GLY A 15 -35.22 -22.27 -12.04
C GLY A 15 -36.74 -22.33 -11.85
N LEU A 16 -37.40 -21.17 -11.81
CA LEU A 16 -38.87 -21.08 -11.72
C LEU A 16 -39.56 -21.67 -12.96
N PHE A 17 -39.01 -21.42 -14.15
CA PHE A 17 -39.53 -21.99 -15.40
C PHE A 17 -39.46 -23.53 -15.38
N MET A 18 -38.29 -24.08 -15.04
CA MET A 18 -38.08 -25.52 -14.98
C MET A 18 -38.95 -26.17 -13.89
N ALA A 19 -39.16 -25.49 -12.76
CA ALA A 19 -40.11 -25.94 -11.76
C ALA A 19 -41.54 -26.07 -12.32
N GLY A 20 -42.00 -25.05 -13.07
CA GLY A 20 -43.30 -25.11 -13.75
C GLY A 20 -43.40 -26.26 -14.76
N VAL A 21 -42.33 -26.56 -15.50
CA VAL A 21 -42.28 -27.69 -16.45
C VAL A 21 -42.39 -29.04 -15.73
N VAL A 22 -41.68 -29.21 -14.61
CA VAL A 22 -41.69 -30.46 -13.82
C VAL A 22 -43.03 -30.71 -13.12
N TRP A 23 -43.74 -29.66 -12.73
CA TRP A 23 -45.07 -29.77 -12.09
C TRP A 23 -46.21 -30.08 -13.08
N ARG A 24 -46.03 -29.80 -14.38
CA ARG A 24 -47.07 -29.98 -15.40
C ARG A 24 -47.71 -31.39 -15.43
N PRO A 25 -46.97 -32.51 -15.32
CA PRO A 25 -47.56 -33.85 -15.33
C PRO A 25 -48.35 -34.19 -14.06
N VAL A 26 -48.02 -33.55 -12.94
CA VAL A 26 -48.64 -33.80 -11.62
C VAL A 26 -50.09 -33.30 -11.58
N PHE A 27 -50.42 -32.27 -12.35
CA PHE A 27 -51.79 -31.75 -12.46
C PHE A 27 -52.74 -32.60 -13.33
N GLY A 28 -52.26 -33.73 -13.89
CA GLY A 28 -53.08 -34.66 -14.67
C GLY A 28 -53.03 -36.13 -14.20
N ASP A 29 -51.98 -36.53 -13.47
CA ASP A 29 -51.80 -37.91 -12.99
C ASP A 29 -51.02 -37.94 -11.67
N TYR A 30 -51.74 -38.16 -10.57
CA TYR A 30 -51.17 -38.21 -9.21
C TYR A 30 -50.16 -39.33 -9.00
N SER A 31 -50.17 -40.37 -9.84
CA SER A 31 -49.20 -41.47 -9.74
C SER A 31 -47.76 -41.01 -10.05
N LYS A 32 -47.59 -39.88 -10.74
CA LYS A 32 -46.28 -39.31 -11.14
C LYS A 32 -45.75 -38.26 -10.16
N LEU A 33 -46.42 -38.05 -9.03
CA LEU A 33 -46.06 -37.03 -8.05
C LEU A 33 -44.68 -37.28 -7.43
N LYS A 34 -44.32 -38.54 -7.18
CA LYS A 34 -42.99 -38.91 -6.67
C LYS A 34 -41.87 -38.49 -7.63
N ASP A 35 -42.00 -38.85 -8.92
CA ASP A 35 -40.99 -38.53 -9.94
C ASP A 35 -40.85 -37.00 -10.13
N GLY A 36 -41.96 -36.26 -10.05
CA GLY A 36 -41.96 -34.81 -10.06
C GLY A 36 -41.21 -34.20 -8.87
N LEU A 37 -41.43 -34.72 -7.65
CA LEU A 37 -40.72 -34.28 -6.45
C LEU A 37 -39.23 -34.63 -6.49
N GLU A 38 -38.85 -35.79 -7.01
CA GLU A 38 -37.45 -36.19 -7.19
C GLU A 38 -36.75 -35.27 -8.21
N CYS A 39 -37.38 -34.99 -9.35
CA CYS A 39 -36.84 -34.07 -10.36
C CYS A 39 -36.72 -32.64 -9.82
N MET A 40 -37.71 -32.16 -9.07
CA MET A 40 -37.66 -30.87 -8.38
C MET A 40 -36.53 -30.80 -7.36
N SER A 41 -36.27 -31.89 -6.62
CA SER A 41 -35.15 -31.97 -5.68
C SER A 41 -33.81 -31.83 -6.40
N TYR A 42 -33.59 -32.56 -7.51
CA TYR A 42 -32.37 -32.43 -8.30
C TYR A 42 -32.18 -31.03 -8.89
N LEU A 43 -33.27 -30.43 -9.40
CA LEU A 43 -33.24 -29.07 -9.92
C LEU A 43 -32.89 -28.06 -8.83
N ALA A 44 -33.52 -28.16 -7.66
CA ALA A 44 -33.26 -27.29 -6.52
C ALA A 44 -31.81 -27.40 -6.05
N THR A 45 -31.25 -28.62 -5.93
CA THR A 45 -29.85 -28.84 -5.56
C THR A 45 -28.89 -28.24 -6.60
N THR A 46 -29.20 -28.37 -7.89
CA THR A 46 -28.38 -27.80 -8.97
C THR A 46 -28.37 -26.27 -8.93
N VAL A 47 -29.54 -25.65 -8.76
CA VAL A 47 -29.66 -24.20 -8.62
C VAL A 47 -28.92 -23.70 -7.37
N ALA A 48 -29.08 -24.40 -6.24
CA ALA A 48 -28.37 -24.07 -5.00
C ALA A 48 -26.85 -24.14 -5.17
N ALA A 49 -26.33 -25.17 -5.88
CA ALA A 49 -24.90 -25.29 -6.18
C ALA A 49 -24.39 -24.14 -7.06
N ILE A 50 -25.15 -23.74 -8.10
CA ILE A 50 -24.79 -22.60 -8.96
C ILE A 50 -24.75 -21.31 -8.14
N VAL A 51 -25.78 -21.04 -7.34
CA VAL A 51 -25.83 -19.86 -6.46
C VAL A 51 -24.66 -19.85 -5.48
N ALA A 52 -24.33 -21.00 -4.87
CA ALA A 52 -23.18 -21.12 -3.98
C ALA A 52 -21.86 -20.76 -4.69
N ILE A 53 -21.64 -21.21 -5.93
CA ILE A 53 -20.44 -20.85 -6.71
C ILE A 53 -20.37 -19.34 -6.95
N TYR A 54 -21.48 -18.70 -7.34
CA TYR A 54 -21.50 -17.25 -7.55
C TYR A 54 -21.25 -16.48 -6.25
N THR A 55 -21.86 -16.91 -5.14
CA THR A 55 -21.65 -16.31 -3.83
C THR A 55 -20.20 -16.46 -3.37
N LEU A 56 -19.59 -17.63 -3.55
CA LEU A 56 -18.18 -17.86 -3.22
C LEU A 56 -17.23 -16.98 -4.04
N ARG A 57 -17.52 -16.76 -5.34
CA ARG A 57 -16.74 -15.84 -6.17
C ARG A 57 -16.88 -14.39 -5.71
N ALA A 58 -18.11 -13.94 -5.45
CA ALA A 58 -18.36 -12.59 -4.95
C ALA A 58 -17.70 -12.35 -3.59
N TRP A 59 -17.72 -13.35 -2.69
CA TRP A 59 -17.01 -13.29 -1.42
C TRP A 59 -15.50 -13.23 -1.61
N LYS A 60 -14.92 -14.05 -2.49
CA LYS A 60 -13.49 -14.00 -2.78
C LYS A 60 -13.05 -12.61 -3.21
N ASP A 61 -13.80 -11.97 -4.10
CA ASP A 61 -13.50 -10.62 -4.57
C ASP A 61 -13.63 -9.60 -3.42
N GLN A 62 -14.69 -9.70 -2.61
CA GLN A 62 -14.89 -8.85 -1.44
C GLN A 62 -13.76 -8.98 -0.41
N PHE A 63 -13.30 -10.20 -0.12
CA PHE A 63 -12.18 -10.43 0.81
C PHE A 63 -10.87 -9.90 0.24
N ARG A 64 -10.61 -10.10 -1.06
CA ARG A 64 -9.43 -9.55 -1.72
C ARG A 64 -9.40 -8.02 -1.65
N HIS A 65 -10.55 -7.37 -1.82
CA HIS A 65 -10.65 -5.91 -1.70
C HIS A 65 -10.42 -5.43 -0.26
N ALA A 66 -11.00 -6.13 0.72
CA ALA A 66 -10.78 -5.83 2.14
C ALA A 66 -9.31 -6.00 2.53
N GLU A 67 -8.66 -7.06 2.06
CA GLU A 67 -7.25 -7.34 2.30
C GLU A 67 -6.35 -6.30 1.64
N ARG A 68 -6.57 -5.96 0.36
CA ARG A 68 -5.84 -4.88 -0.34
C ARG A 68 -5.96 -3.56 0.41
N PHE A 69 -7.15 -3.20 0.88
CA PHE A 69 -7.35 -1.97 1.64
C PHE A 69 -6.62 -2.01 2.99
N ALA A 70 -6.66 -3.14 3.70
CA ALA A 70 -5.96 -3.30 4.97
C ALA A 70 -4.43 -3.19 4.79
N THR A 71 -3.85 -3.80 3.75
CA THR A 71 -2.42 -3.69 3.46
C THR A 71 -2.01 -2.28 3.06
N LEU A 72 -2.82 -1.61 2.21
CA LEU A 72 -2.56 -0.21 1.84
C LEU A 72 -2.63 0.73 3.04
N ARG A 73 -3.56 0.50 3.97
CA ARG A 73 -3.65 1.26 5.22
C ARG A 73 -2.44 1.02 6.11
N ALA A 74 -1.99 -0.22 6.26
CA ALA A 74 -0.78 -0.53 7.02
C ALA A 74 0.46 0.14 6.41
N VAL A 75 0.56 0.19 5.08
CA VAL A 75 1.61 0.93 4.38
C VAL A 75 1.50 2.43 4.64
N LYS A 76 0.30 3.01 4.54
CA LYS A 76 0.07 4.43 4.86
C LYS A 76 0.55 4.77 6.27
N ASP A 77 0.14 3.97 7.26
CA ASP A 77 0.52 4.18 8.65
C ASP A 77 2.05 4.11 8.82
N ALA A 78 2.72 3.13 8.20
CA ALA A 78 4.17 3.01 8.23
C ALA A 78 4.91 4.14 7.46
N ILE A 79 4.32 4.66 6.38
CA ILE A 79 4.87 5.82 5.66
C ILE A 79 4.91 7.04 6.57
N THR A 80 3.92 7.22 7.44
CA THR A 80 3.92 8.40 8.33
C THR A 80 5.20 8.49 9.14
N ASP A 81 5.74 7.36 9.62
CA ASP A 81 7.01 7.31 10.37
C ASP A 81 8.26 7.59 9.51
N LEU A 82 8.17 7.55 8.17
CA LEU A 82 9.28 7.91 7.28
C LEU A 82 9.62 9.40 7.34
N HIS A 83 8.77 10.26 7.92
CA HIS A 83 9.13 11.66 8.22
C HIS A 83 10.40 11.76 9.09
N LEU A 84 10.73 10.70 9.86
CA LEU A 84 11.95 10.59 10.63
C LEU A 84 13.23 10.65 9.78
N TYR A 85 13.14 10.33 8.48
CA TYR A 85 14.25 10.52 7.53
C TYR A 85 14.74 11.97 7.54
N ARG A 86 13.80 12.91 7.42
CA ARG A 86 14.10 14.35 7.47
C ARG A 86 14.69 14.74 8.83
N GLY A 87 14.18 14.18 9.92
CA GLY A 87 14.72 14.40 11.26
C GLY A 87 16.20 13.98 11.36
N HIS A 88 16.54 12.80 10.84
CA HIS A 88 17.92 12.33 10.74
C HIS A 88 18.78 13.25 9.85
N LEU A 89 18.29 13.63 8.67
CA LEU A 89 19.01 14.54 7.76
C LEU A 89 19.33 15.88 8.45
N LEU A 90 18.37 16.46 9.16
CA LEU A 90 18.55 17.72 9.90
C LEU A 90 19.59 17.60 11.02
N THR A 91 19.68 16.44 11.70
CA THR A 91 20.75 16.23 12.69
C THR A 91 22.13 16.16 12.05
N VAL A 92 22.26 15.52 10.89
CA VAL A 92 23.52 15.49 10.13
C VAL A 92 23.91 16.91 9.68
N ILE A 93 22.96 17.68 9.16
CA ILE A 93 23.17 19.08 8.75
C ILE A 93 23.63 19.91 9.95
N ARG A 94 22.93 19.80 11.09
CA ARG A 94 23.26 20.52 12.33
C ARG A 94 24.66 20.19 12.82
N PHE A 95 25.05 18.91 12.78
CA PHE A 95 26.38 18.45 13.15
C PHE A 95 27.47 19.14 12.31
N TYR A 96 27.35 19.14 10.97
CA TYR A 96 28.35 19.79 10.11
C TYR A 96 28.33 21.32 10.17
N LYS A 97 27.17 21.95 10.39
CA LYS A 97 27.10 23.39 10.67
C LYS A 97 27.83 23.74 11.98
N SER A 98 27.66 22.94 13.03
CA SER A 98 28.35 23.12 14.32
C SER A 98 29.87 23.00 14.16
N ILE A 99 30.36 22.01 13.39
CA ILE A 99 31.79 21.86 13.09
C ILE A 99 32.35 23.12 12.41
N ARG A 100 31.63 23.74 11.46
CA ARG A 100 32.09 24.99 10.83
C ARG A 100 32.14 26.14 11.83
N ALA A 101 31.09 26.32 12.62
CA ALA A 101 31.00 27.41 13.60
C ALA A 101 32.07 27.30 14.69
N ASN A 102 32.46 26.08 15.07
CA ASN A 102 33.39 25.82 16.17
C ASN A 102 34.83 25.55 15.71
N GLY A 103 35.22 26.01 14.51
CA GLY A 103 36.59 25.90 14.01
C GLY A 103 37.07 24.46 13.84
N GLY A 104 36.19 23.56 13.39
CA GLY A 104 36.52 22.15 13.12
C GLY A 104 36.33 21.21 14.31
N LYS A 105 35.98 21.72 15.50
CA LYS A 105 35.73 20.89 16.68
C LYS A 105 34.37 20.18 16.56
N ALA A 106 34.39 18.87 16.65
CA ALA A 106 33.18 18.05 16.67
C ALA A 106 32.46 18.17 18.02
N ASP A 107 31.15 18.41 17.95
CA ASP A 107 30.25 18.36 19.10
C ASP A 107 29.79 16.91 19.32
N GLN A 108 30.21 16.30 20.44
CA GLN A 108 29.86 14.92 20.77
C GLN A 108 28.36 14.74 21.01
N GLY A 109 27.66 15.73 21.58
CA GLY A 109 26.22 15.63 21.82
C GLY A 109 25.43 15.53 20.52
N LEU A 110 25.81 16.33 19.51
CA LEU A 110 25.19 16.27 18.19
C LEU A 110 25.48 14.96 17.44
N LEU A 111 26.64 14.35 17.67
CA LEU A 111 26.97 13.04 17.10
C LEU A 111 26.13 11.93 17.74
N GLU A 112 25.93 11.97 19.05
CA GLU A 112 25.05 11.03 19.76
C GLU A 112 23.60 11.18 19.30
N ASP A 113 23.10 12.42 19.19
CA ASP A 113 21.76 12.72 18.67
C ASP A 113 21.54 12.17 17.25
N GLU A 114 22.54 12.33 16.37
CA GLU A 114 22.52 11.76 15.03
C GLU A 114 22.41 10.24 15.07
N GLY A 115 23.19 9.59 15.93
CA GLY A 115 23.14 8.14 16.13
C GLY A 115 21.79 7.63 16.63
N VAL A 116 21.12 8.38 17.52
CA VAL A 116 19.76 8.07 17.98
C VAL A 116 18.76 8.21 16.84
N LYS A 117 18.79 9.31 16.09
CA LYS A 117 17.88 9.55 14.96
C LYS A 117 18.08 8.54 13.84
N ARG A 118 19.32 8.13 13.59
CA ARG A 118 19.67 7.08 12.64
C ARG A 118 18.99 5.76 13.00
N LYS A 119 19.09 5.33 14.27
CA LYS A 119 18.44 4.10 14.76
C LYS A 119 16.92 4.17 14.67
N GLN A 120 16.33 5.32 15.05
CA GLN A 120 14.89 5.55 14.94
C GLN A 120 14.42 5.41 13.49
N PHE A 121 15.12 6.04 12.55
CA PHE A 121 14.79 5.94 11.13
C PHE A 121 14.98 4.52 10.58
N GLN A 122 16.04 3.81 10.96
CA GLN A 122 16.24 2.41 10.53
C GLN A 122 15.11 1.49 11.00
N ALA A 123 14.61 1.69 12.23
CA ALA A 123 13.45 0.95 12.73
C ALA A 123 12.19 1.26 11.92
N ALA A 124 11.93 2.54 11.64
CA ALA A 124 10.80 2.97 10.79
C ALA A 124 10.90 2.41 9.36
N LEU A 125 12.09 2.45 8.76
CA LEU A 125 12.33 1.91 7.42
C LEU A 125 12.13 0.38 7.36
N SER A 126 12.50 -0.34 8.42
CA SER A 126 12.23 -1.79 8.53
C SER A 126 10.74 -2.09 8.62
N ALA A 127 9.99 -1.34 9.45
CA ALA A 127 8.53 -1.47 9.55
C ALA A 127 7.85 -1.14 8.21
N TYR A 128 8.28 -0.06 7.55
CA TYR A 128 7.81 0.32 6.23
C TYR A 128 8.09 -0.76 5.18
N ARG A 129 9.31 -1.30 5.13
CA ARG A 129 9.68 -2.38 4.20
C ARG A 129 8.79 -3.62 4.37
N LYS A 130 8.47 -4.00 5.61
CA LYS A 130 7.58 -5.13 5.91
C LYS A 130 6.13 -4.86 5.45
N ALA A 131 5.63 -3.65 5.68
CA ALA A 131 4.31 -3.25 5.18
C ALA A 131 4.28 -3.24 3.65
N TRP A 132 5.31 -2.64 3.03
CA TRP A 132 5.48 -2.55 1.58
C TRP A 132 5.50 -3.92 0.91
N SER A 133 6.29 -4.88 1.41
CA SER A 133 6.36 -6.23 0.83
C SER A 133 5.02 -6.97 0.85
N SER A 134 4.18 -6.67 1.84
CA SER A 134 2.84 -7.24 1.95
C SER A 134 1.87 -6.59 0.97
N ALA A 135 2.00 -5.28 0.74
CA ALA A 135 1.13 -4.52 -0.15
C ALA A 135 1.47 -4.68 -1.64
N VAL A 136 2.75 -4.86 -1.99
CA VAL A 136 3.21 -5.06 -3.37
C VAL A 136 2.51 -6.23 -4.07
N ALA A 137 2.14 -7.28 -3.31
CA ALA A 137 1.36 -8.40 -3.85
C ALA A 137 -0.01 -7.99 -4.42
N PHE A 138 -0.52 -6.82 -4.06
CA PHE A 138 -1.78 -6.25 -4.52
C PHE A 138 -1.61 -5.08 -5.49
N PHE A 139 -0.38 -4.68 -5.81
CA PHE A 139 -0.10 -3.58 -6.74
C PHE A 139 -0.14 -4.11 -8.17
N THR A 140 -0.55 -3.26 -9.11
CA THR A 140 -0.25 -3.54 -10.52
C THR A 140 1.23 -3.26 -10.80
N PRO A 141 1.83 -3.87 -11.83
CA PRO A 141 3.22 -3.58 -12.20
C PRO A 141 3.48 -2.09 -12.47
N GLU A 142 2.49 -1.36 -12.99
CA GLU A 142 2.56 0.08 -13.21
C GLU A 142 2.52 0.84 -11.88
N GLU A 143 1.62 0.47 -10.95
CA GLU A 143 1.54 1.06 -9.62
C GLU A 143 2.84 0.88 -8.83
N GLU A 144 3.48 -0.28 -8.93
CA GLU A 144 4.75 -0.57 -8.28
C GLU A 144 5.91 0.22 -8.91
N ARG A 145 6.02 0.22 -10.25
CA ARG A 145 7.10 0.89 -10.97
C ARG A 145 7.07 2.41 -10.80
N ASP A 146 5.88 2.99 -10.82
CA ASP A 146 5.71 4.45 -10.81
C ASP A 146 5.60 5.01 -9.38
N PHE A 147 5.82 4.18 -8.35
CA PHE A 147 5.77 4.61 -6.95
C PHE A 147 7.05 5.37 -6.53
N PRO A 148 6.96 6.63 -6.08
CA PRO A 148 8.15 7.47 -5.87
C PRO A 148 9.01 7.04 -4.68
N GLY A 149 8.36 6.64 -3.57
CA GLY A 149 9.02 6.43 -2.27
C GLY A 149 9.24 4.99 -1.89
N THR A 150 9.76 4.14 -2.78
CA THR A 150 10.01 2.72 -2.44
C THR A 150 11.00 2.59 -1.24
N PRO A 151 10.98 1.47 -0.50
CA PRO A 151 11.95 1.24 0.57
C PRO A 151 13.41 1.36 0.10
N ASP A 152 13.69 0.96 -1.14
CA ASP A 152 15.02 1.03 -1.72
C ASP A 152 15.42 2.49 -2.02
N THR A 153 14.49 3.32 -2.51
CA THR A 153 14.70 4.76 -2.68
C THR A 153 15.11 5.42 -1.35
N TYR A 154 14.34 5.17 -0.27
CA TYR A 154 14.65 5.71 1.06
C TYR A 154 15.98 5.19 1.60
N MET A 155 16.29 3.91 1.39
CA MET A 155 17.58 3.32 1.79
C MET A 155 18.76 3.97 1.05
N GLN A 156 18.63 4.15 -0.26
CA GLN A 156 19.67 4.77 -1.09
C GLN A 156 19.93 6.21 -0.64
N LEU A 157 18.88 6.99 -0.38
CA LEU A 157 19.01 8.37 0.08
C LEU A 157 19.61 8.44 1.49
N PHE A 158 19.17 7.57 2.39
CA PHE A 158 19.72 7.43 3.73
C PHE A 158 21.22 7.15 3.75
N LEU A 159 21.72 6.34 2.82
CA LEU A 159 23.16 6.06 2.70
C LEU A 159 23.93 7.18 2.02
N SER A 160 23.37 7.77 0.96
CA SER A 160 24.09 8.71 0.09
C SER A 160 24.08 10.16 0.58
N ARG A 161 22.96 10.67 1.11
CA ARG A 161 22.83 12.09 1.48
C ARG A 161 23.75 12.53 2.62
N PRO A 162 23.91 11.77 3.72
CA PRO A 162 24.89 12.12 4.76
C PRO A 162 26.32 12.22 4.23
N LEU A 163 26.71 11.36 3.29
CA LEU A 163 28.03 11.38 2.65
C LEU A 163 28.19 12.60 1.74
N GLN A 164 27.15 12.98 1.01
CA GLN A 164 27.16 14.17 0.16
C GLN A 164 27.20 15.46 0.99
N ILE A 165 26.48 15.53 2.10
CA ILE A 165 26.57 16.65 3.06
C ILE A 165 27.99 16.76 3.61
N LYS A 166 28.61 15.64 4.01
CA LYS A 166 30.02 15.62 4.44
C LYS A 166 30.95 16.14 3.34
N LYS A 167 30.77 15.67 2.10
CA LYS A 167 31.59 16.09 0.96
C LYS A 167 31.44 17.61 0.70
N ALA A 168 30.21 18.12 0.72
CA ALA A 168 29.93 19.54 0.58
C ALA A 168 30.58 20.35 1.71
N HIS A 169 30.50 19.88 2.95
CA HIS A 169 31.17 20.50 4.08
C HIS A 169 32.69 20.59 3.86
N LEU A 170 33.35 19.51 3.42
CA LEU A 170 34.78 19.51 3.17
C LEU A 170 35.18 20.44 2.02
N GLN A 171 34.37 20.50 0.96
CA GLN A 171 34.61 21.33 -0.22
C GLN A 171 34.50 22.82 0.11
N PHE A 172 33.43 23.22 0.79
CA PHE A 172 33.13 24.64 1.03
C PHE A 172 33.74 25.20 2.32
N SER A 173 34.19 24.34 3.25
CA SER A 173 34.98 24.80 4.41
C SER A 173 36.36 25.34 4.03
N ALA A 174 36.91 24.95 2.87
CA ALA A 174 38.23 25.38 2.42
C ALA A 174 38.23 26.78 1.78
N ILE A 175 37.07 27.26 1.30
CA ILE A 175 36.93 28.45 0.44
C ILE A 175 36.15 29.59 1.15
N ASP A 176 35.73 29.37 2.41
CA ASP A 176 34.84 30.28 3.17
C ASP A 176 33.47 30.54 2.52
N GLU A 177 33.04 29.60 1.68
CA GLU A 177 31.77 29.62 0.93
C GLU A 177 30.64 29.06 1.82
N SER A 178 30.13 29.89 2.73
CA SER A 178 29.05 29.49 3.65
C SER A 178 27.70 29.34 2.96
N ALA A 179 27.40 30.20 1.98
CA ALA A 179 26.14 30.24 1.27
C ALA A 179 25.92 28.99 0.39
N GLU A 180 26.98 28.50 -0.25
CA GLU A 180 26.96 27.36 -1.16
C GLU A 180 26.67 26.06 -0.41
N PHE A 181 27.29 25.89 0.76
CA PHE A 181 26.97 24.77 1.65
C PHE A 181 25.51 24.83 2.12
N ASP A 182 25.03 26.01 2.51
CA ASP A 182 23.66 26.22 2.96
C ASP A 182 22.65 25.91 1.85
N ALA A 183 22.94 26.28 0.60
CA ALA A 183 22.13 25.93 -0.56
C ALA A 183 22.04 24.42 -0.79
N VAL A 184 23.16 23.69 -0.65
CA VAL A 184 23.18 22.22 -0.81
C VAL A 184 22.34 21.53 0.26
N VAL A 185 22.48 21.93 1.53
CA VAL A 185 21.71 21.29 2.61
C VAL A 185 20.22 21.64 2.54
N GLU A 186 19.87 22.86 2.11
CA GLU A 186 18.47 23.23 1.90
C GLU A 186 17.85 22.43 0.76
N HIS A 187 18.58 22.23 -0.34
CA HIS A 187 18.14 21.38 -1.43
C HIS A 187 17.80 19.96 -0.96
N TYR A 188 18.65 19.33 -0.13
CA TYR A 188 18.36 18.00 0.41
C TYR A 188 17.21 17.97 1.42
N ASN A 189 17.03 19.04 2.20
CA ASN A 189 15.87 19.19 3.08
C ASN A 189 14.57 19.26 2.26
N LEU A 190 14.54 20.05 1.20
CA LEU A 190 13.39 20.16 0.30
C LEU A 190 13.11 18.84 -0.42
N GLU A 191 14.14 18.16 -0.93
CA GLU A 191 13.99 16.83 -1.53
C GLU A 191 13.35 15.83 -0.56
N ALA A 192 13.78 15.82 0.71
CA ALA A 192 13.22 14.92 1.72
C ALA A 192 11.74 15.22 2.00
N VAL A 193 11.34 16.50 1.99
CA VAL A 193 9.95 16.94 2.17
C VAL A 193 9.10 16.51 0.96
N GLU A 194 9.58 16.77 -0.25
CA GLU A 194 8.87 16.43 -1.48
C GLU A 194 8.70 14.92 -1.63
N LEU A 195 9.76 14.14 -1.40
CA LEU A 195 9.67 12.68 -1.47
C LEU A 195 8.63 12.14 -0.50
N PHE A 196 8.61 12.62 0.75
CA PHE A 196 7.62 12.19 1.73
C PHE A 196 6.20 12.57 1.30
N ARG A 197 6.01 13.80 0.82
CA ARG A 197 4.72 14.29 0.32
C ARG A 197 4.21 13.44 -0.84
N GLU A 198 5.02 13.24 -1.87
CA GLU A 198 4.68 12.43 -3.04
C GLU A 198 4.36 10.97 -2.67
N THR A 199 5.11 10.41 -1.72
CA THR A 199 4.89 9.05 -1.22
C THR A 199 3.52 8.91 -0.53
N ILE A 200 3.17 9.87 0.34
CA ILE A 200 1.85 9.91 0.99
C ILE A 200 0.74 10.14 -0.02
N GLU A 201 0.90 11.11 -0.92
CA GLU A 201 -0.12 11.43 -1.93
C GLU A 201 -0.37 10.22 -2.84
N SER A 202 0.67 9.50 -3.24
CA SER A 202 0.57 8.29 -4.05
C SER A 202 -0.21 7.18 -3.33
N ILE A 203 0.12 6.87 -2.07
CA ILE A 203 -0.61 5.83 -1.32
C ILE A 203 -2.06 6.23 -1.05
N GLU A 204 -2.32 7.51 -0.77
CA GLU A 204 -3.68 8.00 -0.60
C GLU A 204 -4.47 7.93 -1.90
N ALA A 205 -3.86 8.23 -3.04
CA ALA A 205 -4.48 8.08 -4.34
C ALA A 205 -4.83 6.62 -4.63
N MET A 206 -3.94 5.68 -4.30
CA MET A 206 -4.21 4.23 -4.42
C MET A 206 -5.38 3.78 -3.54
N ILE A 207 -5.47 4.30 -2.30
CA ILE A 207 -6.59 4.01 -1.39
C ILE A 207 -7.91 4.61 -1.90
N ARG A 208 -7.88 5.81 -2.49
CA ARG A 208 -9.07 6.53 -2.97
C ARG A 208 -9.56 6.04 -4.33
N ARG A 209 -8.69 5.53 -5.20
CA ARG A 209 -9.12 4.90 -6.46
C ARG A 209 -10.11 3.80 -6.10
N LYS A 210 -11.36 3.96 -6.55
CA LYS A 210 -12.42 2.97 -6.34
C LYS A 210 -11.86 1.60 -6.73
N ILE A 211 -11.66 0.78 -5.71
CA ILE A 211 -11.44 -0.65 -5.83
C ILE A 211 -12.76 -1.29 -6.24
#